data_AF-A0A8S3DLC1-F1
#
_entry.id   AF-A0A8S3DLC1-F1
#
_cell.length_a   1.000
_cell.length_b   1.000
_cell.length_c   1.000
_cell.angle_alpha   90.00
_cell.angle_beta   90.00
_cell.angle_gamma   90.00
#
_symmetry.space_group_name_H-M   'P 1'
#
loop_
_entity.id
_entity.type
_entity.pdbx_description
1 polymer ?
#
loop_
_entity_poly.entity_id
_entity_poly.type
_entity_poly.pdbx_seq_one_letter_code
_entity_poly.pdbx_strand_id
1 'polypeptide(L)' 'ANIGRLVFGATEKRLLELTGNNETNPTLDIPCRYVFEHGQKNIKVWGPFPEVEKEFIELHKGFWK' A
#
# COMPACT_ATOMS: atom_id res chain seq x y z
N ALA A 1 -1.85 -18.06 3.88
CA ALA A 1 -1.12 -17.37 4.96
C ALA A 1 -2.06 -17.00 6.12
N ASN A 2 -1.59 -17.08 7.37
CA ASN A 2 -2.34 -16.74 8.59
C ASN A 2 -1.99 -15.32 9.09
N ILE A 3 -2.16 -14.34 8.21
CA ILE A 3 -1.92 -12.93 8.54
C ILE A 3 -3.16 -12.37 9.23
N GLY A 4 -2.99 -11.85 10.44
CA GLY A 4 -4.06 -11.15 11.20
C GLY A 4 -3.85 -9.63 11.29
N ARG A 5 -2.75 -9.11 10.77
CA ARG A 5 -2.32 -7.72 10.92
C ARG A 5 -1.62 -7.22 9.67
N LEU A 6 -2.08 -6.10 9.14
CA LEU A 6 -1.39 -5.31 8.12
C LEU A 6 -0.97 -3.96 8.72
N VAL A 7 0.28 -3.57 8.46
CA VAL A 7 0.84 -2.26 8.77
C VAL A 7 1.46 -1.74 7.48
N PHE A 8 1.15 -0.51 7.08
CA PHE A 8 1.66 0.03 5.82
C PHE A 8 2.03 1.52 5.93
N GLY A 9 2.98 1.95 5.08
CA GLY A 9 3.59 3.28 5.12
C GLY A 9 2.95 4.34 4.21
N ALA A 10 2.35 3.92 3.08
CA ALA A 10 1.66 4.81 2.15
C ALA A 10 0.44 4.12 1.53
N THR A 11 -0.58 4.89 1.18
CA THR A 11 -1.79 4.36 0.55
C THR A 11 -1.52 3.78 -0.84
N GLU A 12 -2.41 2.91 -1.30
CA GLU A 12 -2.36 2.34 -2.64
C GLU A 12 -2.42 3.43 -3.72
N LYS A 13 -3.24 4.46 -3.51
CA LYS A 13 -3.23 5.68 -4.34
C LYS A 13 -1.86 6.33 -4.42
N ARG A 14 -1.22 6.53 -3.27
CA ARG A 14 0.09 7.19 -3.20
C ARG A 14 1.17 6.34 -3.85
N LEU A 15 1.10 5.02 -3.71
CA LEU A 15 1.96 4.09 -4.43
C LEU A 15 1.72 4.15 -5.94
N LEU A 16 0.47 4.23 -6.40
CA LEU A 16 0.15 4.34 -7.83
C LEU A 16 0.75 5.60 -8.46
N GLU A 17 0.74 6.73 -7.75
CA GLU A 17 1.41 7.96 -8.20
C GLU A 17 2.92 7.78 -8.43
N LEU A 18 3.56 6.87 -7.68
CA LEU A 18 4.98 6.55 -7.80
C LEU A 18 5.27 5.52 -8.89
N THR A 19 4.44 4.49 -8.99
CA THR A 19 4.65 3.37 -9.92
C THR A 19 4.17 3.70 -11.33
N GLY A 20 3.12 4.51 -11.47
CA GLY A 20 2.45 4.77 -12.76
C GLY A 20 2.02 3.46 -13.46
N ASN A 21 2.17 3.43 -14.79
CA ASN A 21 1.87 2.25 -15.64
C ASN A 21 3.06 1.27 -15.73
N ASN A 22 3.78 1.03 -14.63
CA ASN A 22 4.88 0.08 -14.64
C ASN A 22 4.37 -1.36 -14.92
N GLU A 23 4.89 -2.00 -15.98
CA GLU A 23 4.46 -3.33 -16.42
C GLU A 23 4.75 -4.44 -15.39
N THR A 24 5.80 -4.27 -14.58
CA THR A 24 6.22 -5.27 -13.57
C THR A 24 5.40 -5.17 -12.28
N ASN A 25 4.76 -4.03 -12.03
CA ASN A 25 3.91 -3.83 -10.86
C ASN A 25 2.67 -2.99 -11.22
N PRO A 26 1.66 -3.61 -11.87
CA PRO A 26 0.39 -2.97 -12.16
C PRO A 26 -0.32 -2.64 -10.83
N THR A 27 -0.10 -1.43 -10.35
CA THR A 27 -0.60 -0.99 -9.04
C THR A 27 -2.07 -0.59 -9.17
N LEU A 28 -2.89 -1.09 -8.26
CA LEU A 28 -4.31 -0.76 -8.21
C LEU A 28 -4.54 0.30 -7.15
N ASP A 29 -5.27 1.37 -7.50
CA ASP A 29 -5.81 2.31 -6.51
C ASP A 29 -7.11 1.73 -5.89
N ILE A 30 -6.95 0.62 -5.16
CA ILE A 30 -8.03 0.01 -4.39
C ILE A 30 -7.55 -0.08 -2.94
N PRO A 31 -8.22 0.60 -1.99
CA PRO A 31 -7.84 0.53 -0.58
C PRO A 31 -7.85 -0.92 -0.06
N CYS A 32 -6.76 -1.38 0.56
CA CYS A 32 -6.71 -2.74 1.13
C CYS A 32 -7.84 -3.01 2.15
N ARG A 33 -8.30 -1.97 2.86
CA ARG A 33 -9.44 -2.05 3.78
C ARG A 33 -10.71 -2.54 3.11
N TYR A 34 -11.00 -2.04 1.90
CA TYR A 34 -12.15 -2.48 1.12
C TYR A 34 -12.05 -3.97 0.80
N VAL A 35 -10.87 -4.42 0.37
CA VAL A 35 -10.63 -5.85 0.07
C VAL A 35 -10.80 -6.72 1.31
N PHE A 36 -10.28 -6.30 2.46
CA PHE A 36 -10.38 -7.08 3.70
C PHE A 36 -11.77 -7.08 4.32
N GLU A 37 -12.52 -5.99 4.18
CA GLU A 37 -13.93 -5.92 4.61
C GLU A 37 -14.80 -6.95 3.90
N HIS A 38 -14.49 -7.22 2.62
CA HIS A 38 -15.16 -8.24 1.81
C HIS A 38 -14.49 -9.62 1.89
N GLY A 39 -13.51 -9.78 2.80
CA GLY A 39 -12.78 -11.01 3.02
C GLY A 39 -13.38 -11.88 4.13
N GLN A 40 -12.87 -13.11 4.25
CA GLN A 40 -13.30 -14.07 5.28
C GLN A 40 -12.46 -14.01 6.57
N LYS A 41 -11.50 -13.09 6.66
CA LYS A 41 -10.55 -13.00 7.79
C LYS A 41 -10.63 -11.63 8.45
N ASN A 42 -10.63 -11.63 9.78
CA ASN A 42 -10.54 -10.40 10.56
C ASN A 42 -9.09 -9.90 10.59
N ILE A 43 -8.71 -9.16 9.55
CA ILE A 43 -7.38 -8.54 9.43
C ILE A 43 -7.44 -7.14 10.00
N LYS A 44 -6.63 -6.87 11.02
CA LYS A 44 -6.49 -5.53 11.59
C LYS A 44 -5.53 -4.71 10.73
N VAL A 45 -5.97 -3.54 10.30
CA VAL A 45 -5.22 -2.66 9.39
C VAL A 45 -4.80 -1.39 10.10
N TRP A 46 -3.50 -1.10 10.10
CA TRP A 46 -2.91 0.12 10.63
C TRP A 46 -2.15 0.88 9.56
N GLY A 47 -2.24 2.21 9.60
CA GLY A 47 -1.58 3.12 8.65
C GLY A 47 -2.52 3.74 7.61
N PRO A 48 -2.03 4.61 6.72
CA PRO A 48 -0.64 5.06 6.68
C PRO A 48 -0.31 5.87 7.94
N PHE A 49 0.95 5.86 8.34
CA PHE A 49 1.44 6.66 9.46
C PHE A 49 2.10 7.92 8.88
N PRO A 50 1.50 9.11 9.02
CA PRO A 50 2.02 10.34 8.42
C PRO A 50 3.48 10.64 8.80
N GLU A 51 3.89 10.22 10.00
CA GLU A 51 5.22 10.43 10.55
C GLU A 51 6.32 9.72 9.73
N VAL A 52 5.98 8.61 9.07
CA VAL A 52 6.94 7.82 8.27
C VAL A 52 6.71 7.94 6.77
N GLU A 53 5.61 8.57 6.34
CA GLU A 53 5.23 8.60 4.92
C GLU A 53 6.33 9.23 4.07
N LYS A 54 6.91 10.36 4.49
CA LYS A 54 7.98 11.03 3.74
C LYS A 54 9.17 10.08 3.50
N GLU A 55 9.68 9.46 4.55
CA GLU A 55 10.83 8.53 4.47
C GLU A 55 10.50 7.33 3.57
N PHE A 56 9.29 6.79 3.71
CA PHE A 56 8.81 5.69 2.89
C PHE A 56 8.78 6.06 1.39
N ILE A 57 8.27 7.26 1.05
CA ILE A 57 8.19 7.72 -0.34
C ILE A 57 9.58 7.97 -0.92
N GLU A 58 10.54 8.49 -0.15
CA GLU A 58 11.92 8.68 -0.64
C GLU A 58 12.54 7.37 -1.15
N LEU A 59 12.27 6.23 -0.49
CA LEU A 59 12.78 4.92 -0.92
C LEU A 59 12.27 4.49 -2.29
N HIS A 60 11.10 4.98 -2.70
CA HIS A 60 10.46 4.61 -3.96
C HIS A 60 10.86 5.54 -5.12
N LYS A 61 11.54 6.67 -4.84
CA LYS A 61 11.95 7.61 -5.87
C LYS A 61 12.97 6.99 -6.82
N GLY A 62 12.63 6.93 -8.09
CA GLY A 62 13.51 6.44 -9.15
C GLY A 62 13.62 4.92 -9.25
N PHE A 63 13.07 4.16 -8.29
CA PHE A 63 13.07 2.70 -8.33
C PHE A 63 12.15 2.13 -9.43
N TRP A 64 11.00 2.78 -9.67
CA TRP A 64 9.95 2.28 -10.59
C TRP A 64 10.08 2.76 -12.04
N LYS A 65 11.18 3.43 -12.39
CA LYS A 65 11.46 3.87 -13.76
C LYS A 65 12.03 2.75 -14.62
#